data_AF-A0A2A6CL70-F1
#
_entry.id   AF-A0A2A6CL70-F1
#
_cell.length_a   1.000
_cell.length_b   1.000
_cell.length_c   1.000
_cell.angle_alpha   90.00
_cell.angle_beta   90.00
_cell.angle_gamma   90.00
#
_symmetry.space_group_name_H-M   'P 1'
#
loop_
_entity.id
_entity.type
_entity.pdbx_description
1 polymer ?
#
loop_
_entity_poly.entity_id
_entity_poly.type
_entity_poly.pdbx_seq_one_letter_code
_entity_poly.pdbx_strand_id
1 'polypeptide(L)'
;MPAYKLSYFPIKGIAEAHFFPVIFVSRLLFVLAGEEFEDDQVPFDQWTVVKPSFGGQTAFEAAWVDALADQWKDYFVEIKPYLGVANGFLKTGDVDQLRKEVGEPVRDKHFALLEKAAQDNGANGFFVGRSLTWVDLLVADHISVFEQHVPGFFDDFPAVRRIQKTVQAEPRLKQYLEQRSETYF
;
A
#
# COMPACT_ATOMS: atom_id res chain seq x y z
N MET A 1 -18.90 11.23 18.23
CA MET A 1 -18.11 11.51 17.01
C MET A 1 -17.72 10.16 16.45
N PRO A 2 -17.91 9.92 15.14
CA PRO A 2 -17.52 8.64 14.53
C PRO A 2 -16.03 8.37 14.81
N ALA A 3 -15.69 7.11 15.09
CA ALA A 3 -14.31 6.71 15.40
C ALA A 3 -13.40 6.78 14.16
N TYR A 4 -14.00 6.72 12.97
CA TYR A 4 -13.31 6.63 11.69
C TYR A 4 -13.72 7.78 10.77
N LYS A 5 -12.75 8.28 10.00
CA LYS A 5 -12.94 9.31 8.97
C LYS A 5 -12.31 8.80 7.67
N LEU A 6 -13.09 8.76 6.60
CA LEU A 6 -12.67 8.38 5.25
C LEU A 6 -12.66 9.62 4.37
N SER A 7 -11.47 10.15 4.07
CA SER A 7 -11.32 11.29 3.16
C SER A 7 -11.04 10.82 1.74
N TYR A 8 -11.90 11.16 0.78
CA TYR A 8 -11.69 10.82 -0.64
C TYR A 8 -12.39 11.79 -1.60
N PHE A 9 -12.04 11.75 -2.89
CA PHE A 9 -12.71 12.51 -3.92
C PHE A 9 -14.22 12.20 -4.02
N PRO A 10 -15.05 13.16 -4.52
CA PRO A 10 -16.48 12.99 -4.82
C PRO A 10 -16.74 12.09 -6.03
N ILE A 11 -16.05 10.95 -6.07
CA ILE A 11 -16.18 9.88 -7.05
C ILE A 11 -16.28 8.54 -6.31
N LYS A 12 -16.88 7.56 -6.96
CA LYS A 12 -17.06 6.21 -6.41
C LYS A 12 -15.76 5.36 -6.45
N GLY A 13 -14.62 5.97 -6.77
CA GLY A 13 -13.39 5.30 -7.20
C GLY A 13 -13.21 5.40 -8.71
N ILE A 14 -12.02 5.08 -9.22
CA ILE A 14 -11.77 5.00 -10.68
C ILE A 14 -12.66 3.87 -11.21
N ALA A 15 -13.75 4.25 -11.87
CA ALA A 15 -14.69 3.35 -12.50
C ALA A 15 -14.04 2.72 -13.73
N GLU A 16 -13.34 1.61 -13.53
CA GLU A 16 -13.31 0.43 -14.40
C GLU A 16 -12.32 -0.57 -13.76
N ALA A 17 -12.71 -1.84 -13.78
CA ALA A 17 -11.87 -2.94 -13.35
C ALA A 17 -10.47 -2.76 -13.95
N HIS A 18 -9.42 -2.66 -13.11
CA HIS A 18 -8.23 -3.49 -13.29
C HIS A 18 -7.05 -3.17 -12.39
N PHE A 19 -7.04 -2.21 -11.44
CA PHE A 19 -5.84 -2.15 -10.56
C PHE A 19 -5.86 -1.52 -9.16
N PHE A 20 -6.85 -0.75 -8.69
CA PHE A 20 -6.91 -0.33 -7.27
C PHE A 20 -8.36 -0.11 -6.78
N PRO A 21 -9.08 -1.15 -6.34
CA PRO A 21 -10.46 -1.02 -5.85
C PRO A 21 -10.57 -0.65 -4.36
N VAL A 22 -9.46 -0.27 -3.70
CA VAL A 22 -9.38 -0.20 -2.23
C VAL A 22 -10.44 0.72 -1.61
N ILE A 23 -10.74 1.86 -2.23
CA ILE A 23 -11.53 2.93 -1.58
C ILE A 23 -13.04 2.73 -1.70
N PHE A 24 -13.53 2.19 -2.83
CA PHE A 24 -14.95 1.82 -2.94
C PHE A 24 -15.29 0.67 -1.99
N VAL A 25 -14.35 -0.27 -1.85
CA VAL A 25 -14.45 -1.37 -0.90
C VAL A 25 -14.45 -0.81 0.53
N SER A 26 -13.60 0.17 0.89
CA SER A 26 -13.63 0.78 2.23
C SER A 26 -15.00 1.35 2.62
N ARG A 27 -15.68 2.09 1.73
CA ARG A 27 -17.04 2.63 2.00
C ARG A 27 -18.05 1.51 2.22
N LEU A 28 -18.03 0.48 1.36
CA LEU A 28 -18.94 -0.66 1.49
C LEU A 28 -18.65 -1.49 2.73
N LEU A 29 -17.38 -1.63 3.12
CA LEU A 29 -16.98 -2.35 4.33
C LEU A 29 -17.50 -1.66 5.60
N PHE A 30 -17.41 -0.33 5.72
CA PHE A 30 -18.01 0.38 6.85
C PHE A 30 -19.53 0.19 6.92
N VAL A 31 -20.21 0.29 5.77
CA VAL A 31 -21.67 0.07 5.69
C VAL A 31 -22.06 -1.38 6.04
N LEU A 32 -21.30 -2.37 5.58
CA LEU A 32 -21.54 -3.78 5.87
C LEU A 32 -21.23 -4.15 7.32
N ALA A 33 -20.21 -3.53 7.92
CA ALA A 33 -19.86 -3.70 9.33
C ALA A 33 -20.82 -2.97 10.28
N GLY A 34 -21.67 -2.08 9.77
CA GLY A 34 -22.57 -1.25 10.59
C GLY A 34 -21.84 -0.20 11.42
N GLU A 35 -20.58 0.11 11.06
CA GLU A 35 -19.73 1.05 11.78
C GLU A 35 -19.99 2.49 11.28
N GLU A 36 -20.18 3.43 12.22
CA GLU A 36 -20.32 4.85 11.89
C GLU A 36 -18.95 5.44 11.50
N PHE A 37 -18.90 6.05 10.32
CA PHE A 37 -17.72 6.76 9.81
C PHE A 37 -18.09 8.13 9.23
N GLU A 38 -17.15 9.07 9.28
CA GLU A 38 -17.25 10.35 8.57
C GLU A 38 -16.77 10.17 7.13
N ASP A 39 -17.66 10.26 6.13
CA ASP A 39 -17.30 10.28 4.71
C ASP A 39 -16.96 11.72 4.29
N ASP A 40 -15.67 12.04 4.29
CA ASP A 40 -15.12 13.35 3.99
C ASP A 40 -14.80 13.46 2.49
N GLN A 41 -15.74 14.03 1.75
CA GLN A 41 -15.66 14.18 0.29
C GLN A 41 -14.78 15.40 -0.06
N VAL A 42 -13.49 15.19 -0.35
CA VAL A 42 -12.51 16.25 -0.65
C VAL A 42 -12.61 16.64 -2.14
N PRO A 43 -13.01 17.88 -2.47
CA PRO A 43 -13.00 18.37 -3.85
C PRO A 43 -11.59 18.37 -4.46
N PHE A 44 -11.49 18.17 -5.78
CA PHE A 44 -10.20 18.06 -6.49
C PHE A 44 -9.28 19.29 -6.30
N ASP A 45 -9.85 20.48 -6.22
CA ASP A 45 -9.16 21.75 -5.98
C ASP A 45 -8.61 21.88 -4.55
N GLN A 46 -9.23 21.19 -3.58
CA GLN A 46 -8.79 21.17 -2.18
C GLN A 46 -7.77 20.07 -1.88
N TRP A 47 -7.50 19.17 -2.84
CA TRP A 47 -6.53 18.09 -2.66
C TRP A 47 -5.14 18.59 -2.30
N THR A 48 -4.71 19.71 -2.89
CA THR A 48 -3.40 20.32 -2.63
C THR A 48 -3.23 20.79 -1.18
N VAL A 49 -4.34 21.05 -0.47
CA VAL A 49 -4.36 21.46 0.95
C VAL A 49 -4.38 20.25 1.88
N VAL A 50 -5.08 19.18 1.49
CA VAL A 50 -5.22 17.96 2.30
C VAL A 50 -4.01 17.04 2.15
N LYS A 51 -3.48 16.88 0.93
CA LYS A 51 -2.36 15.98 0.60
C LYS A 51 -1.13 16.14 1.52
N PRO A 52 -0.68 17.36 1.90
CA PRO A 52 0.48 17.53 2.79
C PRO A 52 0.31 16.88 4.16
N SER A 53 -0.92 16.69 4.64
CA SER A 53 -1.16 16.03 5.95
C SER A 53 -0.73 14.57 6.00
N PHE A 54 -0.55 13.93 4.84
CA PHE A 54 -0.06 12.54 4.71
C PHE A 54 1.15 12.40 3.78
N GLY A 55 1.57 13.49 3.12
CA GLY A 55 2.64 13.53 2.13
C GLY A 55 4.04 13.78 2.70
N GLY A 56 4.18 14.09 3.99
CA GLY A 56 5.46 14.52 4.56
C GLY A 56 5.43 15.98 4.96
N GLN A 57 6.33 16.37 5.86
CA GLN A 57 6.26 17.65 6.59
C GLN A 57 6.69 18.84 5.74
N THR A 58 7.37 18.59 4.61
CA THR A 58 7.83 19.62 3.68
C THR A 58 7.45 19.26 2.23
N ALA A 59 7.42 20.27 1.35
CA ALA A 59 7.18 20.03 -0.08
C ALA A 59 8.22 19.08 -0.71
N PHE A 60 9.45 19.08 -0.20
CA PHE A 60 10.50 18.17 -0.66
C PHE A 60 10.25 16.73 -0.20
N GLU A 61 9.82 16.54 1.05
CA GLU A 61 9.39 15.22 1.53
C GLU A 61 8.17 14.71 0.74
N ALA A 62 7.19 15.58 0.45
CA ALA A 62 6.05 15.24 -0.39
C ALA A 62 6.43 14.78 -1.80
N ALA A 63 7.40 15.44 -2.42
CA ALA A 63 7.92 15.02 -3.71
C ALA A 63 8.58 13.64 -3.65
N TRP A 64 9.32 13.33 -2.58
CA TRP A 64 9.91 12.01 -2.38
C TRP A 64 8.88 10.92 -2.13
N VAL A 65 7.84 11.21 -1.34
CA VAL A 65 6.74 10.27 -1.12
C VAL A 65 6.04 9.94 -2.45
N ASP A 66 5.76 10.96 -3.27
CA ASP A 66 5.17 10.75 -4.60
C ASP A 66 6.08 9.93 -5.51
N ALA A 67 7.38 10.24 -5.55
CA ALA A 67 8.35 9.52 -6.38
C ALA A 67 8.47 8.04 -6.00
N LEU A 68 8.46 7.72 -4.70
CA LEU A 68 8.50 6.34 -4.23
C LEU A 68 7.20 5.59 -4.55
N ALA A 69 6.06 6.27 -4.52
CA ALA A 69 4.79 5.67 -4.90
C ALA A 69 4.68 5.41 -6.41
N ASP A 70 5.21 6.31 -7.24
CA ASP A 70 5.31 6.08 -8.69
C ASP A 70 6.26 4.91 -8.98
N GLN A 71 7.40 4.81 -8.26
CA GLN A 71 8.30 3.67 -8.35
C GLN A 71 7.63 2.35 -7.97
N TRP A 72 6.77 2.37 -6.94
CA TRP A 72 5.96 1.22 -6.52
C TRP A 72 4.91 0.86 -7.58
N LYS A 73 4.30 1.85 -8.24
CA LYS A 73 3.35 1.62 -9.33
C LYS A 73 4.02 0.95 -10.52
N ASP A 74 5.23 1.36 -10.89
CA ASP A 74 6.00 0.73 -11.97
C ASP A 74 6.31 -0.74 -11.63
N TYR A 75 6.72 -1.00 -10.38
CA TYR A 75 6.86 -2.37 -9.85
C TYR A 75 5.57 -3.17 -10.02
N PHE A 76 4.44 -2.59 -9.62
CA PHE A 76 3.16 -3.30 -9.61
C PHE A 76 2.70 -3.67 -11.03
N VAL A 77 2.95 -2.80 -12.01
CA VAL A 77 2.69 -3.09 -13.43
C VAL A 77 3.57 -4.24 -13.92
N GLU A 78 4.86 -4.24 -13.60
CA GLU A 78 5.80 -5.27 -14.04
C GLU A 78 5.52 -6.64 -13.38
N ILE A 79 5.15 -6.67 -12.09
CA ILE A 79 4.90 -7.93 -11.36
C ILE A 79 3.49 -8.49 -11.58
N LYS A 80 2.58 -7.72 -12.19
CA LYS A 80 1.18 -8.10 -12.43
C LYS A 80 0.98 -9.52 -12.98
N PRO A 81 1.75 -9.98 -14.00
CA PRO A 81 1.54 -11.32 -14.55
C PRO A 81 1.82 -12.42 -13.53
N TYR A 82 2.87 -12.26 -12.72
CA TYR A 82 3.19 -13.18 -11.63
C TYR A 82 2.15 -13.11 -10.51
N LEU A 83 1.80 -11.91 -10.07
CA LEU A 83 0.82 -11.69 -9.00
C LEU A 83 -0.56 -12.27 -9.34
N GLY A 84 -0.97 -12.15 -10.61
CA GLY A 84 -2.22 -12.73 -11.09
C GLY A 84 -2.26 -14.26 -10.96
N VAL A 85 -1.15 -14.96 -11.25
CA VAL A 85 -1.08 -16.42 -11.14
C VAL A 85 -0.88 -16.85 -9.68
N ALA A 86 0.00 -16.17 -8.94
CA ALA A 86 0.29 -16.46 -7.53
C ALA A 86 -0.95 -16.30 -6.63
N ASN A 87 -1.80 -15.32 -6.91
CA ASN A 87 -3.05 -15.10 -6.17
C ASN A 87 -4.25 -15.85 -6.77
N GLY A 88 -4.03 -16.77 -7.73
CA GLY A 88 -5.08 -17.61 -8.31
C GLY A 88 -6.10 -16.90 -9.22
N PHE A 89 -5.87 -15.62 -9.56
CA PHE A 89 -6.72 -14.84 -10.46
C PHE A 89 -6.58 -15.28 -11.92
N LEU A 90 -5.34 -15.54 -12.35
CA LEU A 90 -5.01 -16.11 -13.65
C LEU A 90 -4.89 -17.63 -13.50
N LYS A 91 -5.83 -18.36 -14.11
CA LYS A 91 -5.89 -19.84 -14.06
C LYS A 91 -4.85 -20.52 -14.96
N THR A 92 -4.05 -19.73 -15.67
CA THR A 92 -3.05 -20.19 -16.63
C THR A 92 -1.71 -19.53 -16.30
N GLY A 93 -0.71 -20.36 -16.00
CA GLY A 93 0.64 -19.93 -15.67
C GLY A 93 1.26 -20.87 -14.63
N ASP A 94 2.56 -21.10 -14.74
CA ASP A 94 3.32 -21.84 -13.73
C ASP A 94 3.89 -20.84 -12.72
N VAL A 95 3.43 -20.93 -11.47
CA VAL A 95 3.81 -20.00 -10.38
C VAL A 95 5.32 -20.08 -10.11
N ASP A 96 5.90 -21.27 -10.14
CA ASP A 96 7.32 -21.48 -9.83
C ASP A 96 8.21 -20.97 -10.96
N GLN A 97 7.76 -21.13 -12.20
CA GLN A 97 8.44 -20.57 -13.37
C GLN A 97 8.37 -19.04 -13.36
N LEU A 98 7.16 -18.46 -13.22
CA LEU A 98 6.97 -17.01 -13.22
C LEU A 98 7.64 -16.34 -12.03
N ARG A 99 7.76 -17.02 -10.88
CA ARG A 99 8.54 -16.53 -9.75
C ARG A 99 10.00 -16.24 -10.15
N LYS A 100 10.64 -17.16 -10.88
CA LYS A 100 12.06 -17.02 -11.27
C LYS A 100 12.26 -16.08 -12.45
N GLU A 101 11.34 -16.11 -13.41
CA GLU A 101 11.47 -15.33 -14.65
C GLU A 101 11.01 -13.87 -14.49
N VAL A 102 10.01 -13.63 -13.64
CA VAL A 102 9.38 -12.31 -13.48
C VAL A 102 9.42 -11.85 -12.03
N GLY A 103 8.93 -12.66 -11.09
CA GLY A 103 8.75 -12.28 -9.69
C GLY A 103 10.03 -11.77 -9.02
N GLU A 104 11.00 -12.65 -8.82
CA GLU A 104 12.28 -12.35 -8.14
C GLU A 104 13.07 -11.25 -8.86
N PRO A 105 13.25 -11.25 -10.19
CA PRO A 105 13.95 -10.17 -10.88
C PRO A 105 13.28 -8.80 -10.73
N VAL A 106 11.95 -8.73 -10.86
CA VAL A 106 11.19 -7.47 -10.72
C VAL A 106 11.19 -7.00 -9.27
N ARG A 107 11.01 -7.93 -8.32
CA ARG A 107 11.17 -7.67 -6.89
C ARG A 107 12.54 -7.08 -6.61
N ASP A 108 13.61 -7.74 -7.01
CA ASP A 108 14.98 -7.34 -6.68
C ASP A 108 15.32 -5.98 -7.26
N LYS A 109 14.91 -5.72 -8.51
CA LYS A 109 15.08 -4.42 -9.17
C LYS A 109 14.40 -3.29 -8.39
N HIS A 110 13.13 -3.45 -8.02
CA HIS A 110 12.35 -2.35 -7.45
C HIS A 110 12.48 -2.25 -5.93
N PHE A 111 12.48 -3.37 -5.21
CA PHE A 111 12.65 -3.38 -3.76
C PHE A 111 14.07 -3.03 -3.34
N ALA A 112 15.10 -3.24 -4.17
CA ALA A 112 16.42 -2.68 -3.88
C ALA A 112 16.42 -1.15 -3.83
N LEU A 113 15.59 -0.48 -4.65
CA LEU A 113 15.44 0.97 -4.63
C LEU A 113 14.68 1.44 -3.38
N LEU A 114 13.62 0.72 -2.99
CA LEU A 114 12.88 1.00 -1.76
C LEU A 114 13.74 0.75 -0.52
N GLU A 115 14.48 -0.35 -0.48
CA GLU A 115 15.42 -0.69 0.59
C GLU A 115 16.51 0.38 0.72
N LYS A 116 17.08 0.82 -0.40
CA LYS A 116 18.02 1.93 -0.42
C LYS A 116 17.39 3.23 0.11
N ALA A 117 16.18 3.58 -0.33
CA ALA A 117 15.49 4.78 0.15
C ALA A 117 15.25 4.73 1.67
N ALA A 118 14.83 3.57 2.19
CA ALA A 118 14.67 3.35 3.62
C ALA A 118 16.00 3.49 4.37
N GLN A 119 17.09 2.93 3.84
CA GLN A 119 18.43 3.04 4.41
C GLN A 119 18.97 4.48 4.38
N ASP A 120 18.80 5.18 3.27
CA ASP A 120 19.19 6.59 3.11
C ASP A 120 18.43 7.51 4.08
N ASN A 121 17.18 7.15 4.44
CA ASN A 121 16.41 7.79 5.51
C ASN A 121 16.82 7.32 6.94
N GLY A 122 17.96 6.65 7.08
CA GLY A 122 18.51 6.15 8.34
C GLY A 122 17.83 4.90 8.88
N ALA A 123 17.10 4.16 8.04
CA ALA A 123 16.31 2.99 8.40
C ALA A 123 15.41 3.23 9.62
N ASN A 124 14.88 4.45 9.76
CA ASN A 124 14.22 4.90 11.00
C ASN A 124 12.81 4.31 11.21
N GLY A 125 12.30 3.52 10.27
CA GLY A 125 10.96 2.95 10.29
C GLY A 125 9.97 3.63 9.35
N PHE A 126 10.41 4.63 8.58
CA PHE A 126 9.64 5.30 7.52
C PHE A 126 10.49 5.46 6.26
N PHE A 127 9.85 5.50 5.10
CA PHE A 127 10.53 5.79 3.83
C PHE A 127 11.00 7.24 3.73
N VAL A 128 10.20 8.19 4.23
CA VAL A 128 10.49 9.62 4.11
C VAL A 128 10.25 10.31 5.46
N GLY A 129 11.20 11.14 5.87
CA GLY A 129 11.07 11.94 7.08
C GLY A 129 11.04 11.06 8.34
N ARG A 130 10.24 11.47 9.35
CA ARG A 130 10.20 10.84 10.68
C ARG A 130 8.78 10.49 11.15
N SER A 131 7.83 10.49 10.24
CA SER A 131 6.40 10.29 10.53
C SER A 131 5.78 9.42 9.45
N LEU A 132 4.70 8.73 9.81
CA LEU A 132 3.94 7.88 8.90
C LEU A 132 3.45 8.68 7.67
N THR A 133 3.75 8.17 6.49
CA THR A 133 3.27 8.69 5.21
C THR A 133 2.44 7.65 4.47
N TRP A 134 1.72 8.07 3.44
CA TRP A 134 0.85 7.15 2.69
C TRP A 134 1.63 6.09 1.88
N VAL A 135 2.89 6.34 1.51
CA VAL A 135 3.72 5.33 0.82
C VAL A 135 4.15 4.20 1.76
N ASP A 136 4.36 4.49 3.06
CA ASP A 136 4.61 3.46 4.06
C ASP A 136 3.44 2.48 4.15
N LEU A 137 2.20 3.02 4.15
CA LEU A 137 0.96 2.24 4.15
C LEU A 137 0.82 1.38 2.89
N LEU A 138 1.03 1.99 1.73
CA LEU A 138 0.91 1.34 0.42
C LEU A 138 1.82 0.11 0.31
N VAL A 139 3.09 0.29 0.66
CA VAL A 139 4.08 -0.79 0.58
C VAL A 139 3.82 -1.85 1.65
N ALA A 140 3.49 -1.45 2.88
CA ALA A 140 3.24 -2.39 3.97
C ALA A 140 2.03 -3.30 3.71
N ASP A 141 0.94 -2.73 3.21
CA ASP A 141 -0.27 -3.49 2.86
C ASP A 141 -0.01 -4.46 1.71
N HIS A 142 0.67 -4.00 0.64
CA HIS A 142 1.07 -4.85 -0.48
C HIS A 142 1.89 -6.06 -0.03
N ILE A 143 2.90 -5.85 0.83
CA ILE A 143 3.72 -6.95 1.37
C ILE A 143 2.84 -7.92 2.15
N SER A 144 1.96 -7.41 3.03
CA SER A 144 1.08 -8.25 3.84
C SER A 144 0.14 -9.14 3.02
N VAL A 145 -0.51 -8.58 1.99
CA VAL A 145 -1.42 -9.35 1.11
C VAL A 145 -0.63 -10.41 0.33
N PHE A 146 0.54 -10.03 -0.17
CA PHE A 146 1.36 -10.92 -0.98
C PHE A 146 1.95 -12.08 -0.15
N GLU A 147 2.34 -11.83 1.11
CA GLU A 147 2.88 -12.84 2.01
C GLU A 147 1.88 -13.94 2.38
N GLN A 148 0.57 -13.67 2.33
CA GLN A 148 -0.44 -14.71 2.53
C GLN A 148 -0.39 -15.79 1.44
N HIS A 149 0.05 -15.43 0.23
CA HIS A 149 0.09 -16.30 -0.93
C HIS A 149 1.50 -16.84 -1.17
N VAL A 150 2.51 -16.00 -0.96
CA VAL A 150 3.92 -16.30 -1.23
C VAL A 150 4.77 -15.91 -0.02
N PRO A 151 4.81 -16.76 1.03
CA PRO A 151 5.57 -16.47 2.24
C PRO A 151 7.06 -16.29 1.94
N GLY A 152 7.69 -15.35 2.64
CA GLY A 152 9.13 -15.09 2.56
C GLY A 152 9.60 -14.44 1.25
N PHE A 153 8.68 -13.99 0.39
CA PHE A 153 9.06 -13.33 -0.86
C PHE A 153 9.81 -12.02 -0.65
N PHE A 154 9.67 -11.32 0.49
CA PHE A 154 10.34 -10.03 0.74
C PHE A 154 11.40 -10.08 1.84
N ASP A 155 11.84 -11.26 2.27
CA ASP A 155 12.75 -11.40 3.41
C ASP A 155 14.17 -10.84 3.14
N ASP A 156 14.54 -10.66 1.88
CA ASP A 156 15.81 -10.07 1.47
C ASP A 156 15.89 -8.54 1.71
N PHE A 157 14.79 -7.88 2.13
CA PHE A 157 14.69 -6.43 2.28
C PHE A 157 14.37 -6.01 3.74
N PRO A 158 15.36 -6.08 4.65
CA PRO A 158 15.14 -5.91 6.08
C PRO A 158 14.68 -4.50 6.49
N ALA A 159 15.11 -3.42 5.81
CA ALA A 159 14.66 -2.07 6.13
C ALA A 159 13.20 -1.86 5.72
N VAL A 160 12.80 -2.38 4.56
CA VAL A 160 11.39 -2.39 4.12
C VAL A 160 10.53 -3.19 5.11
N ARG A 161 11.00 -4.35 5.58
CA ARG A 161 10.31 -5.16 6.61
C ARG A 161 10.17 -4.42 7.94
N ARG A 162 11.16 -3.60 8.30
CA ARG A 162 11.06 -2.73 9.48
C ARG A 162 9.93 -1.72 9.32
N ILE A 163 9.81 -1.08 8.17
CA ILE A 163 8.72 -0.13 7.88
C ILE A 163 7.36 -0.84 7.97
N GLN A 164 7.21 -2.01 7.36
CA GLN A 164 5.99 -2.81 7.47
C GLN A 164 5.59 -3.07 8.94
N LYS A 165 6.54 -3.47 9.78
CA LYS A 165 6.30 -3.70 11.22
C LYS A 165 5.93 -2.41 11.94
N THR A 166 6.58 -1.29 11.62
CA THR A 166 6.24 0.03 12.20
C THR A 166 4.80 0.41 11.86
N VAL A 167 4.40 0.23 10.59
CA VAL A 167 3.03 0.50 10.13
C VAL A 167 2.01 -0.38 10.86
N GLN A 168 2.25 -1.69 10.95
CA GLN A 168 1.35 -2.62 11.62
C GLN A 168 1.27 -2.42 13.14
N ALA A 169 2.32 -1.84 13.75
CA ALA A 169 2.35 -1.53 15.16
C ALA A 169 1.61 -0.23 15.52
N GLU A 170 1.21 0.58 14.54
CA GLU A 170 0.46 1.82 14.78
C GLU A 170 -0.90 1.50 15.43
N PRO A 171 -1.18 2.00 16.65
CA PRO A 171 -2.38 1.63 17.41
C PRO A 171 -3.69 1.82 16.65
N ARG A 172 -3.78 2.89 15.83
CA ARG A 172 -4.96 3.19 15.01
C ARG A 172 -5.20 2.14 13.92
N LEU A 173 -4.13 1.63 13.33
CA LEU A 173 -4.20 0.59 12.29
C LEU A 173 -4.43 -0.77 12.91
N LYS A 174 -3.81 -1.05 14.06
CA LYS A 174 -3.98 -2.33 14.76
C LYS A 174 -5.45 -2.62 15.09
N GLN A 175 -6.18 -1.64 15.60
CA GLN A 175 -7.61 -1.79 15.87
C GLN A 175 -8.41 -2.11 14.60
N TYR A 176 -8.10 -1.46 13.47
CA TYR A 176 -8.73 -1.73 12.18
C TYR A 176 -8.37 -3.12 11.63
N LEU A 177 -7.09 -3.53 11.72
CA LEU A 177 -6.60 -4.82 11.24
C LEU A 177 -7.17 -6.00 12.04
N GLU A 178 -7.48 -5.82 13.32
CA GLU A 178 -8.14 -6.82 14.16
C GLU A 178 -9.65 -6.94 13.88
N GLN A 179 -10.29 -5.86 13.44
CA GLN A 179 -11.73 -5.79 13.18
C GLN A 179 -12.10 -6.10 11.72
N ARG A 180 -11.17 -5.95 10.77
CA ARG A 180 -11.44 -6.21 9.35
C ARG A 180 -11.73 -7.69 9.13
N SER A 181 -12.78 -7.98 8.36
CA SER A 181 -13.06 -9.34 7.92
C SER A 181 -11.90 -9.86 7.06
N GLU A 182 -11.48 -11.11 7.27
CA GLU A 182 -10.49 -11.74 6.40
C GLU A 182 -11.08 -11.88 4.98
N THR A 183 -10.59 -11.05 4.07
CA THR A 183 -10.84 -11.14 2.65
C THR A 183 -9.63 -11.75 1.97
N TYR A 184 -9.83 -12.39 0.82
CA TYR A 184 -8.77 -13.02 0.02
C TYR A 184 -7.75 -12.00 -0.52
N PHE A 185 -8.04 -10.70 -0.37
CA PHE A 185 -7.26 -9.53 -0.74
C PHE A 185 -7.59 -8.38 0.21
#